data_AF-W2TMU4-F1
#
_entry.id   AF-W2TMU4-F1
#
_cell.length_a   1.000
_cell.length_b   1.000
_cell.length_c   1.000
_cell.angle_alpha   90.00
_cell.angle_beta   90.00
_cell.angle_gamma   90.00
#
_symmetry.space_group_name_H-M   'P 1'
#
loop_
_entity.id
_entity.type
_entity.pdbx_description
1 polymer ?
#
loop_
_entity_poly.entity_id
_entity_poly.type
_entity_poly.pdbx_seq_one_letter_code
_entity_poly.pdbx_strand_id
1 'polypeptide(L)'
;LIVDKFQSGSSAAIRAAASLSDQHQHLAKDLFNAAFMSVWTELTEELQDRLTGSLLTALETSNHPDVIQTILNLAEFMDHSERGPLPIAYDRLGKSAEETKAYAKALRYKELQIHKHLNRGDGGLTTEDCQALITYANKLNVQEEAAGVVRYAEQHEMVIPMLGRWYEKLNEWEKALEAYMVLALCKQLWMDDYRNEAVRTLEALVNHLDRLPPNHTPEAARLCAK
;
A
#
# COMPACT_ATOMS: atom_id res chain seq x y z
N LEU A 1 -5.55 -37.43 -3.94
CA LEU A 1 -4.07 -37.52 -3.90
C LEU A 1 -3.42 -36.41 -3.07
N ILE A 2 -3.73 -35.12 -3.26
CA ILE A 2 -3.22 -34.04 -2.37
C ILE A 2 -3.94 -34.05 -1.00
N VAL A 3 -5.26 -34.22 -0.98
CA VAL A 3 -6.06 -34.39 0.26
C VAL A 3 -5.64 -35.62 1.06
N ASP A 4 -5.25 -36.69 0.35
CA ASP A 4 -4.87 -37.98 0.94
C ASP A 4 -3.47 -37.93 1.58
N LYS A 5 -2.55 -37.13 1.01
CA LYS A 5 -1.27 -36.78 1.66
C LYS A 5 -1.45 -35.83 2.84
N PHE A 6 -2.45 -34.95 2.82
CA PHE A 6 -2.79 -34.08 3.95
C PHE A 6 -3.26 -34.89 5.17
N GLN A 7 -3.93 -36.02 4.95
CA GLN A 7 -4.38 -36.93 6.02
C GLN A 7 -3.31 -37.93 6.50
N SER A 8 -2.44 -38.40 5.60
CA SER A 8 -1.41 -39.39 5.93
C SER A 8 -0.11 -38.78 6.49
N GLY A 9 0.21 -37.52 6.17
CA GLY A 9 1.38 -36.79 6.68
C GLY A 9 1.10 -35.84 7.85
N SER A 10 -0.17 -35.67 8.27
CA SER A 10 -0.49 -34.72 9.33
C SER A 10 0.06 -35.19 10.69
N SER A 11 0.82 -34.33 11.36
CA SER A 11 1.03 -34.39 12.81
C SER A 11 -0.30 -34.69 13.52
N ALA A 12 -0.27 -35.43 14.63
CA ALA A 12 -1.47 -35.74 15.42
C ALA A 12 -2.29 -34.47 15.76
N ALA A 13 -1.62 -33.31 15.85
CA ALA A 13 -2.25 -32.01 16.03
C ALA A 13 -3.14 -31.56 14.86
N ILE A 14 -2.75 -31.83 13.61
CA ILE A 14 -3.51 -31.44 12.41
C ILE A 14 -4.74 -32.35 12.23
N ARG A 15 -4.62 -33.65 12.54
CA ARG A 15 -5.78 -34.55 12.57
C ARG A 15 -6.80 -34.15 13.65
N ALA A 16 -6.31 -33.72 14.82
CA ALA A 16 -7.15 -33.17 15.89
C ALA A 16 -7.77 -31.82 15.49
N ALA A 17 -7.03 -30.95 14.80
CA ALA A 17 -7.56 -29.67 14.31
C ALA A 17 -8.64 -29.86 13.22
N ALA A 18 -8.48 -30.86 12.34
CA ALA A 18 -9.45 -31.19 11.30
C ALA A 18 -10.77 -31.69 11.89
N SER A 19 -10.73 -32.55 12.92
CA SER A 19 -11.94 -33.03 13.60
C SER A 19 -12.62 -31.95 14.45
N LEU A 20 -11.88 -30.95 14.95
CA LEU A 20 -12.45 -29.79 15.64
C LEU A 20 -13.01 -28.71 14.69
N SER A 21 -12.64 -28.72 13.40
CA SER A 21 -13.05 -27.67 12.45
C SER A 21 -14.54 -27.70 12.10
N ASP A 22 -15.17 -28.88 12.12
CA ASP A 22 -16.62 -29.05 11.87
C ASP A 22 -17.49 -28.54 13.04
N GLN A 23 -16.91 -28.36 14.23
CA GLN A 23 -17.63 -27.91 15.44
C GLN A 23 -17.26 -26.48 15.88
N HIS A 24 -16.05 -26.00 15.53
CA HIS A 24 -15.54 -24.70 15.98
C HIS A 24 -14.76 -23.97 14.87
N GLN A 25 -15.50 -23.28 13.99
CA GLN A 25 -14.94 -22.53 12.86
C GLN A 25 -13.93 -21.44 13.27
N HIS A 26 -14.05 -20.89 14.48
CA HIS A 26 -13.09 -19.94 15.04
C HIS A 26 -11.73 -20.59 15.36
N LEU A 27 -11.75 -21.74 16.03
CA LEU A 27 -10.54 -22.47 16.39
C LEU A 27 -9.79 -22.97 15.15
N ALA A 28 -10.51 -23.35 14.10
CA ALA A 28 -9.92 -23.74 12.82
C ALA A 28 -9.09 -22.62 12.19
N LYS A 29 -9.54 -21.36 12.30
CA LYS A 29 -8.80 -20.19 11.81
C LYS A 29 -7.54 -19.92 12.63
N ASP A 30 -7.62 -20.07 13.95
CA ASP A 30 -6.47 -19.86 14.84
C ASP A 30 -5.39 -20.94 14.65
N LEU A 31 -5.79 -22.18 14.35
CA LEU A 31 -4.88 -23.29 14.13
C LEU A 31 -4.33 -23.35 12.69
N PHE A 32 -4.96 -22.68 11.74
CA PHE A 32 -4.60 -22.77 10.31
C PHE A 32 -3.13 -22.44 10.06
N ASN A 33 -2.62 -21.33 10.62
CA ASN A 33 -1.24 -20.91 10.40
C ASN A 33 -0.23 -21.92 10.97
N ALA A 34 -0.48 -22.43 12.18
CA ALA A 34 0.38 -23.43 12.81
C ALA A 34 0.33 -24.77 12.07
N ALA A 35 -0.86 -25.21 11.64
CA ALA A 35 -1.03 -26.42 10.85
C ALA A 35 -0.35 -26.29 9.48
N PHE A 36 -0.51 -25.15 8.81
CA PHE A 36 0.18 -24.87 7.56
C PHE A 36 1.70 -24.94 7.74
N MET A 37 2.25 -24.31 8.79
CA MET A 37 3.68 -24.33 9.04
C MET A 37 4.22 -25.74 9.26
N SER A 38 3.52 -26.56 10.07
CA SER A 38 3.89 -27.96 10.28
C SER A 38 3.93 -28.74 8.96
N VAL A 39 2.96 -28.55 8.07
CA VAL A 39 2.97 -29.20 6.74
C VAL A 39 4.10 -28.63 5.89
N TRP A 40 4.22 -27.31 5.80
CA TRP A 40 5.19 -26.61 4.97
C TRP A 40 6.63 -27.07 5.23
N THR A 41 6.98 -27.30 6.50
CA THR A 41 8.32 -27.78 6.87
C THR A 41 8.64 -29.20 6.41
N GLU A 42 7.63 -30.00 6.09
CA GLU A 42 7.78 -31.39 5.64
C GLU A 42 7.68 -31.54 4.11
N LEU A 43 7.29 -30.48 3.40
CA LEU A 43 7.17 -30.49 1.95
C LEU A 43 8.54 -30.40 1.26
N THR A 44 8.65 -31.06 0.11
CA THR A 44 9.76 -30.83 -0.84
C THR A 44 9.61 -29.46 -1.48
N GLU A 45 10.71 -28.89 -2.00
CA GLU A 45 10.70 -27.61 -2.71
C GLU A 45 9.67 -27.59 -3.86
N GLU A 46 9.60 -28.66 -4.67
CA GLU A 46 8.60 -28.78 -5.74
C GLU A 46 7.15 -28.68 -5.22
N LEU A 47 6.87 -29.27 -4.05
CA LEU A 47 5.53 -29.20 -3.46
C LEU A 47 5.26 -27.84 -2.83
N GLN A 48 6.27 -27.18 -2.25
CA GLN A 48 6.20 -25.81 -1.77
C GLN A 48 5.91 -24.83 -2.91
N ASP A 49 6.56 -25.00 -4.06
CA ASP A 49 6.31 -24.17 -5.25
C ASP A 49 4.88 -24.34 -5.76
N ARG A 50 4.41 -25.59 -5.87
CA ARG A 50 3.03 -25.89 -6.28
C ARG A 50 1.99 -25.33 -5.29
N LEU A 51 2.25 -25.43 -4.00
CA LEU A 51 1.39 -24.90 -2.96
C LEU A 51 1.37 -23.36 -3.00
N THR A 52 2.54 -22.74 -3.17
CA THR A 52 2.66 -21.29 -3.38
C THR A 52 1.85 -20.85 -4.59
N GLY A 53 2.00 -21.53 -5.74
CA GLY A 53 1.22 -21.22 -6.95
C GLY A 53 -0.29 -21.34 -6.74
N SER A 54 -0.72 -22.30 -5.90
CA SER A 54 -2.15 -22.46 -5.53
C SER A 54 -2.64 -21.32 -4.64
N LEU A 55 -1.86 -20.93 -3.62
CA LEU A 55 -2.15 -19.76 -2.77
C LEU A 55 -2.21 -18.49 -3.60
N LEU A 56 -1.27 -18.35 -4.54
CA LEU A 56 -1.13 -17.22 -5.42
C LEU A 56 -2.35 -17.05 -6.34
N THR A 57 -2.84 -18.15 -6.90
CA THR A 57 -4.08 -18.18 -7.70
C THR A 57 -5.27 -17.82 -6.83
N ALA A 58 -5.41 -18.43 -5.66
CA ALA A 58 -6.51 -18.12 -4.73
C ALA A 58 -6.51 -16.65 -4.29
N LEU A 59 -5.33 -16.06 -4.08
CA LEU A 59 -5.16 -14.66 -3.74
C LEU A 59 -5.65 -13.72 -4.87
N GLU A 60 -5.41 -14.08 -6.13
CA GLU A 60 -5.72 -13.24 -7.30
C GLU A 60 -7.13 -13.44 -7.89
N THR A 61 -7.70 -14.63 -7.76
CA THR A 61 -8.94 -14.99 -8.46
C THR A 61 -10.13 -15.18 -7.52
N SER A 62 -9.90 -15.21 -6.20
CA SER A 62 -10.99 -15.40 -5.25
C SER A 62 -11.86 -14.14 -5.16
N ASN A 63 -13.17 -14.32 -5.27
CA ASN A 63 -14.15 -13.26 -4.99
C ASN A 63 -14.56 -13.21 -3.50
N HIS A 64 -13.90 -14.01 -2.66
CA HIS A 64 -14.21 -14.18 -1.24
C HIS A 64 -13.14 -13.48 -0.38
N PRO A 65 -13.45 -12.31 0.23
CA PRO A 65 -12.47 -11.54 1.01
C PRO A 65 -11.90 -12.29 2.21
N ASP A 66 -12.68 -13.18 2.82
CA ASP A 66 -12.25 -14.03 3.93
C ASP A 66 -11.16 -15.03 3.53
N VAL A 67 -11.20 -15.56 2.31
CA VAL A 67 -10.12 -16.39 1.75
C VAL A 67 -8.86 -15.56 1.58
N ILE A 68 -8.97 -14.38 0.97
CA ILE A 68 -7.83 -13.47 0.76
C ILE A 68 -7.22 -13.08 2.11
N GLN A 69 -8.04 -12.67 3.09
CA GLN A 69 -7.60 -12.32 4.44
C GLN A 69 -6.90 -13.48 5.15
N THR A 70 -7.38 -14.71 4.97
CA THR A 70 -6.74 -15.91 5.53
C THR A 70 -5.33 -16.11 4.95
N ILE A 71 -5.17 -15.94 3.63
CA ILE A 71 -3.86 -16.03 2.97
C ILE A 71 -2.93 -14.89 3.40
N LEU A 72 -3.45 -13.67 3.54
CA LEU A 72 -2.68 -12.51 4.01
C LEU A 72 -2.23 -12.66 5.47
N ASN A 73 -3.03 -13.30 6.32
CA ASN A 73 -2.66 -13.64 7.70
C ASN A 73 -1.60 -14.74 7.74
N LEU A 74 -1.70 -15.72 6.84
CA LEU A 74 -0.67 -16.74 6.70
C LEU A 74 0.67 -16.15 6.25
N ALA A 75 0.66 -15.29 5.23
CA ALA A 75 1.88 -14.64 4.75
C ALA A 75 2.57 -13.84 5.86
N GLU A 76 1.80 -13.04 6.63
CA GLU A 76 2.34 -12.32 7.78
C GLU A 76 2.86 -13.26 8.87
N PHE A 77 2.17 -14.35 9.15
CA PHE A 77 2.65 -15.33 10.13
C PHE A 77 3.99 -15.94 9.69
N MET A 78 4.12 -16.27 8.41
CA MET A 78 5.33 -16.85 7.83
C MET A 78 6.52 -15.87 7.88
N ASP A 79 6.29 -14.57 7.63
CA ASP A 79 7.32 -13.53 7.75
C ASP A 79 8.03 -13.51 9.12
N HIS A 80 7.31 -13.82 10.20
CA HIS A 80 7.84 -13.85 11.57
C HIS A 80 8.30 -15.24 12.01
N SER A 81 8.17 -16.25 11.15
CA SER A 81 8.56 -17.62 11.44
C SER A 81 10.04 -17.86 11.17
N GLU A 82 10.59 -18.93 11.75
CA GLU A 82 11.98 -19.36 11.49
C GLU A 82 12.23 -19.75 10.02
N ARG A 83 11.16 -20.02 9.25
CA ARG A 83 11.26 -20.37 7.82
C ARG A 83 11.32 -19.15 6.91
N GLY A 84 10.99 -17.98 7.43
CA GLY A 84 10.96 -16.74 6.67
C GLY A 84 9.74 -16.63 5.74
N PRO A 85 9.71 -15.58 4.90
CA PRO A 85 8.56 -15.21 4.09
C PRO A 85 8.21 -16.29 3.08
N LEU A 86 6.91 -16.43 2.76
CA LEU A 86 6.48 -17.22 1.61
C LEU A 86 7.10 -16.65 0.32
N PRO A 87 7.37 -17.49 -0.69
CA PRO A 87 7.90 -17.04 -1.98
C PRO A 87 6.81 -16.37 -2.84
N ILE A 88 6.14 -15.36 -2.28
CA ILE A 88 5.14 -14.52 -2.91
C ILE A 88 5.65 -13.08 -2.88
N ALA A 89 5.58 -12.39 -4.01
CA ALA A 89 6.08 -11.03 -4.12
C ALA A 89 5.19 -10.05 -3.32
N TYR A 90 5.81 -9.08 -2.63
CA TYR A 90 5.12 -8.14 -1.75
C TYR A 90 4.14 -7.22 -2.47
N ASP A 91 4.40 -6.87 -3.73
CA ASP A 91 3.48 -6.11 -4.59
C ASP A 91 2.13 -6.81 -4.73
N ARG A 92 2.16 -8.14 -4.89
CA ARG A 92 0.95 -8.96 -5.01
C ARG A 92 0.16 -9.06 -3.70
N LEU A 93 0.88 -9.25 -2.58
CA LEU A 93 0.26 -9.26 -1.24
C LEU A 93 -0.33 -7.89 -0.91
N GLY A 94 0.40 -6.82 -1.21
CA GLY A 94 -0.01 -5.43 -1.02
C GLY A 94 -1.29 -5.09 -1.80
N LYS A 95 -1.35 -5.45 -3.09
CA LYS A 95 -2.54 -5.26 -3.93
C LYS A 95 -3.78 -5.95 -3.33
N SER A 96 -3.63 -7.21 -2.93
CA SER A 96 -4.74 -8.00 -2.37
C SER A 96 -5.19 -7.48 -0.99
N ALA A 97 -4.24 -6.97 -0.20
CA ALA A 97 -4.52 -6.31 1.07
C ALA A 97 -5.28 -4.99 0.85
N GLU A 98 -4.94 -4.21 -0.18
CA GLU A 98 -5.66 -3.00 -0.56
C GLU A 98 -7.10 -3.30 -1.01
N GLU A 99 -7.29 -4.29 -1.88
CA GLU A 99 -8.61 -4.72 -2.40
C GLU A 99 -9.55 -5.16 -1.26
N THR A 100 -8.98 -5.79 -0.24
CA THR A 100 -9.72 -6.22 0.97
C THR A 100 -9.72 -5.20 2.10
N LYS A 101 -9.23 -3.98 1.86
CA LYS A 101 -9.17 -2.86 2.82
C LYS A 101 -8.35 -3.13 4.08
N ALA A 102 -7.43 -4.09 4.05
CA ALA A 102 -6.42 -4.28 5.09
C ALA A 102 -5.26 -3.30 4.90
N TYR A 103 -5.54 -1.99 5.04
CA TYR A 103 -4.59 -0.93 4.71
C TYR A 103 -3.28 -0.98 5.51
N ALA A 104 -3.31 -1.49 6.75
CA ALA A 104 -2.08 -1.67 7.55
C ALA A 104 -1.14 -2.71 6.91
N LYS A 105 -1.70 -3.82 6.41
CA LYS A 105 -0.93 -4.84 5.68
C LYS A 105 -0.47 -4.30 4.33
N ALA A 106 -1.33 -3.58 3.60
CA ALA A 106 -0.98 -2.96 2.33
C ALA A 106 0.20 -1.98 2.48
N LEU A 107 0.17 -1.15 3.53
CA LEU A 107 1.27 -0.25 3.89
C LEU A 107 2.56 -1.02 4.17
N ARG A 108 2.53 -1.99 5.08
CA ARG A 108 3.69 -2.84 5.41
C ARG A 108 4.30 -3.48 4.16
N TYR A 109 3.48 -4.09 3.29
CA TYR A 109 4.00 -4.73 2.07
C TYR A 109 4.59 -3.72 1.08
N LYS A 110 4.03 -2.50 1.01
CA LYS A 110 4.61 -1.42 0.21
C LYS A 110 5.97 -0.98 0.77
N GLU A 111 6.11 -0.82 2.07
CA GLU A 111 7.40 -0.51 2.72
C GLU A 111 8.44 -1.60 2.50
N LEU A 112 8.06 -2.88 2.63
CA LEU A 112 8.94 -4.02 2.37
C LEU A 112 9.39 -4.07 0.90
N GLN A 113 8.50 -3.76 -0.04
CA GLN A 113 8.83 -3.63 -1.45
C GLN A 113 9.87 -2.52 -1.68
N ILE A 114 9.61 -1.33 -1.14
CA ILE A 114 10.52 -0.17 -1.24
C ILE A 114 11.87 -0.51 -0.62
N HIS A 115 11.91 -1.03 0.59
CA HIS A 115 13.14 -1.41 1.27
C HIS A 115 13.97 -2.40 0.45
N LYS A 116 13.31 -3.40 -0.16
CA LYS A 116 13.97 -4.37 -1.05
C LYS A 116 14.53 -3.73 -2.31
N HIS A 117 13.84 -2.74 -2.89
CA HIS A 117 14.32 -2.00 -4.07
C HIS A 117 15.50 -1.10 -3.72
N LEU A 118 15.41 -0.32 -2.63
CA LEU A 118 16.50 0.55 -2.16
C LEU A 118 17.78 -0.25 -1.86
N ASN A 119 17.66 -1.42 -1.23
CA ASN A 119 18.81 -2.29 -0.95
C ASN A 119 19.50 -2.85 -2.21
N ARG A 120 18.82 -2.85 -3.36
CA ARG A 120 19.40 -3.27 -4.65
C ARG A 120 20.16 -2.14 -5.36
N GLY A 121 20.14 -0.93 -4.80
CA GLY A 121 20.72 0.26 -5.41
C GLY A 121 19.79 0.93 -6.43
N ASP A 122 18.52 0.52 -6.49
CA ASP A 122 17.51 1.09 -7.38
C ASP A 122 17.00 2.44 -6.81
N GLY A 123 17.81 3.49 -6.90
CA GLY A 123 17.39 4.88 -6.66
C GLY A 123 16.77 5.19 -5.30
N GLY A 124 16.12 6.36 -5.17
CA GLY A 124 15.27 6.73 -4.03
C GLY A 124 13.82 6.26 -4.22
N LEU A 125 12.87 6.76 -3.41
CA LEU A 125 11.45 6.45 -3.63
C LEU A 125 10.98 6.99 -4.99
N THR A 126 10.06 6.27 -5.63
CA THR A 126 9.36 6.74 -6.84
C THR A 126 8.13 7.57 -6.49
N THR A 127 7.62 8.35 -7.45
CA THR A 127 6.39 9.13 -7.25
C THR A 127 5.20 8.21 -6.93
N GLU A 128 5.17 7.03 -7.55
CA GLU A 128 4.17 5.99 -7.29
C GLU A 128 4.25 5.45 -5.87
N ASP A 129 5.46 5.22 -5.35
CA ASP A 129 5.68 4.77 -3.98
C ASP A 129 5.15 5.81 -2.98
N CYS A 130 5.56 7.06 -3.15
CA CYS A 130 5.09 8.16 -2.31
C CYS A 130 3.56 8.31 -2.36
N GLN A 131 2.94 8.22 -3.54
CA GLN A 131 1.49 8.28 -3.69
C GLN A 131 0.79 7.14 -2.94
N ALA A 132 1.32 5.92 -3.00
CA ALA A 132 0.77 4.77 -2.30
C ALA A 132 0.88 4.93 -0.78
N LEU A 133 2.06 5.29 -0.27
CA LEU A 133 2.29 5.51 1.17
C LEU A 133 1.36 6.59 1.73
N ILE A 134 1.25 7.75 1.07
CA ILE A 134 0.31 8.82 1.47
C ILE A 134 -1.12 8.31 1.47
N THR A 135 -1.51 7.52 0.46
CA THR A 135 -2.86 6.98 0.39
C THR A 135 -3.17 6.05 1.56
N TYR A 136 -2.27 5.12 1.89
CA TYR A 136 -2.48 4.18 2.99
C TYR A 136 -2.42 4.86 4.36
N ALA A 137 -1.44 5.75 4.59
CA ALA A 137 -1.33 6.54 5.80
C ALA A 137 -2.61 7.34 6.09
N ASN A 138 -3.22 7.92 5.06
CA ASN A 138 -4.51 8.60 5.21
C ASN A 138 -5.67 7.66 5.50
N LYS A 139 -5.73 6.48 4.88
CA LYS A 139 -6.73 5.46 5.22
C LYS A 139 -6.60 4.95 6.65
N LEU A 140 -5.39 5.01 7.21
CA LEU A 140 -5.07 4.61 8.58
C LEU A 140 -5.15 5.78 9.59
N ASN A 141 -5.46 7.01 9.13
CA ASN A 141 -5.44 8.23 9.93
C ASN A 141 -4.06 8.54 10.57
N VAL A 142 -2.95 8.18 9.92
CA VAL A 142 -1.58 8.46 10.37
C VAL A 142 -1.02 9.64 9.58
N GLN A 143 -1.44 10.86 9.95
CA GLN A 143 -1.11 12.08 9.19
C GLN A 143 0.40 12.39 9.16
N GLU A 144 1.11 12.11 10.27
CA GLU A 144 2.55 12.36 10.38
C GLU A 144 3.37 11.58 9.36
N GLU A 145 2.98 10.33 9.10
CA GLU A 145 3.64 9.47 8.12
C GLU A 145 3.45 10.02 6.69
N ALA A 146 2.21 10.40 6.37
CA ALA A 146 1.90 11.02 5.09
C ALA A 146 2.67 12.34 4.89
N ALA A 147 2.74 13.18 5.92
CA ALA A 147 3.50 14.43 5.89
C ALA A 147 5.01 14.19 5.71
N GLY A 148 5.56 13.15 6.35
CA GLY A 148 6.94 12.73 6.17
C GLY A 148 7.24 12.33 4.72
N VAL A 149 6.34 11.60 4.06
CA VAL A 149 6.48 11.21 2.65
C VAL A 149 6.43 12.42 1.72
N VAL A 150 5.56 13.39 1.98
CA VAL A 150 5.52 14.64 1.19
C VAL A 150 6.83 15.42 1.34
N ARG A 151 7.33 15.60 2.57
CA ARG A 151 8.62 16.27 2.80
C ARG A 151 9.77 15.56 2.10
N TYR A 152 9.78 14.22 2.11
CA TYR A 152 10.77 13.46 1.35
C TYR A 152 10.70 13.79 -0.14
N ALA A 153 9.49 13.81 -0.72
CA ALA A 153 9.30 14.06 -2.13
C ALA A 153 9.68 15.51 -2.54
N GLU A 154 9.41 16.49 -1.68
CA GLU A 154 9.87 17.87 -1.86
C GLU A 154 11.41 17.98 -1.82
N GLN A 155 12.05 17.34 -0.85
CA GLN A 155 13.51 17.36 -0.68
C GLN A 155 14.27 16.73 -1.86
N HIS A 156 13.65 15.78 -2.55
CA HIS A 156 14.22 15.10 -3.70
C HIS A 156 13.73 15.69 -5.03
N GLU A 157 13.09 16.87 -5.00
CA GLU A 157 12.57 17.59 -6.17
C GLU A 157 11.73 16.70 -7.09
N MET A 158 10.95 15.79 -6.49
CA MET A 158 10.18 14.80 -7.25
C MET A 158 9.09 15.51 -8.05
N VAL A 159 8.94 15.11 -9.32
CA VAL A 159 7.82 15.55 -10.13
C VAL A 159 6.57 14.85 -9.62
N ILE A 160 5.72 15.59 -8.89
CA ILE A 160 4.47 15.10 -8.32
C ILE A 160 3.30 15.60 -9.19
N PRO A 161 2.68 14.72 -10.01
CA PRO A 161 1.47 15.06 -10.71
C PRO A 161 0.37 15.41 -9.71
N MET A 162 -0.27 16.57 -9.92
CA MET A 162 -1.37 17.04 -9.07
C MET A 162 -0.98 17.17 -7.59
N LEU A 163 0.12 17.88 -7.30
CA LEU A 163 0.58 18.19 -5.95
C LEU A 163 -0.54 18.67 -5.00
N GLY A 164 -1.51 19.46 -5.51
CA GLY A 164 -2.67 19.88 -4.73
C GLY A 164 -3.48 18.72 -4.12
N ARG A 165 -3.60 17.58 -4.82
CA ARG A 165 -4.28 16.37 -4.29
C ARG A 165 -3.53 15.73 -3.14
N TRP A 166 -2.20 15.86 -3.10
CA TRP A 166 -1.41 15.34 -1.99
C TRP A 166 -1.62 16.20 -0.74
N TYR A 167 -1.66 17.52 -0.90
CA TYR A 167 -2.01 18.43 0.19
C TYR A 167 -3.46 18.27 0.68
N GLU A 168 -4.43 18.04 -0.22
CA GLU A 168 -5.80 17.67 0.18
C GLU A 168 -5.81 16.40 1.04
N LYS A 169 -5.05 15.40 0.61
CA LYS A 169 -4.89 14.14 1.34
C LYS A 169 -4.31 14.37 2.74
N LEU A 170 -3.45 15.38 2.92
CA LEU A 170 -2.90 15.81 4.22
C LEU A 170 -3.80 16.77 5.02
N ASN A 171 -4.98 17.14 4.50
CA ASN A 171 -5.81 18.22 5.04
C ASN A 171 -5.11 19.59 5.07
N GLU A 172 -4.05 19.79 4.29
CA GLU A 172 -3.36 21.08 4.12
C GLU A 172 -4.03 21.90 3.01
N TRP A 173 -5.27 22.34 3.29
CA TRP A 173 -6.14 22.96 2.28
C TRP A 173 -5.57 24.23 1.64
N GLU A 174 -4.74 24.98 2.37
CA GLU A 174 -4.10 26.20 1.87
C GLU A 174 -3.07 25.86 0.79
N LYS A 175 -2.13 24.98 1.10
CA LYS A 175 -1.14 24.50 0.12
C LYS A 175 -1.79 23.77 -1.05
N ALA A 176 -2.90 23.08 -0.80
CA ALA A 176 -3.68 22.47 -1.88
C ALA A 176 -4.23 23.54 -2.85
N LEU A 177 -4.84 24.59 -2.31
CA LEU A 177 -5.36 25.72 -3.09
C LEU A 177 -4.25 26.41 -3.88
N GLU A 178 -3.11 26.69 -3.26
CA GLU A 178 -1.95 27.30 -3.92
C GLU A 178 -1.46 26.45 -5.09
N ALA A 179 -1.30 25.14 -4.88
CA ALA A 179 -0.88 24.22 -5.93
C ALA A 179 -1.90 24.16 -7.09
N TYR A 180 -3.20 24.24 -6.81
CA TYR A 180 -4.23 24.30 -7.84
C TYR A 180 -4.26 25.61 -8.60
N MET A 181 -4.07 26.74 -7.92
CA MET A 181 -3.96 28.05 -8.57
C MET A 181 -2.77 28.08 -9.52
N VAL A 182 -1.59 27.63 -9.08
CA VAL A 182 -0.40 27.52 -9.93
C VAL A 182 -0.69 26.64 -11.15
N LEU A 183 -1.30 25.47 -10.96
CA LEU A 183 -1.65 24.59 -12.07
C LEU A 183 -2.63 25.24 -13.07
N ALA A 184 -3.65 25.94 -12.58
CA ALA A 184 -4.65 26.62 -13.41
C ALA A 184 -4.03 27.78 -14.21
N LEU A 185 -3.21 28.61 -13.57
CA LEU A 185 -2.44 29.67 -14.24
C LEU A 185 -1.51 29.09 -15.31
N CYS A 186 -0.71 28.07 -14.98
CA CYS A 186 0.17 27.41 -15.93
C CYS A 186 -0.59 26.88 -17.16
N LYS A 187 -1.76 26.25 -16.96
CA LYS A 187 -2.60 25.76 -18.07
C LYS A 187 -3.11 26.91 -18.94
N GLN A 188 -3.64 27.97 -18.33
CA GLN A 188 -4.16 29.12 -19.06
C GLN A 188 -3.05 29.79 -19.89
N LEU A 189 -1.92 30.06 -19.27
CA LEU A 189 -0.78 30.73 -19.90
C LEU A 189 -0.09 29.86 -20.97
N TRP A 190 -0.14 28.53 -20.85
CA TRP A 190 0.34 27.62 -21.89
C TRP A 190 -0.59 27.59 -23.11
N MET A 191 -1.92 27.66 -22.91
CA MET A 191 -2.88 27.74 -24.02
C MET A 191 -2.76 29.03 -24.83
N ASP A 192 -2.31 30.12 -24.19
CA ASP A 192 -2.22 31.44 -24.82
C ASP A 192 -0.82 31.75 -25.42
N ASP A 193 0.12 30.79 -25.45
CA ASP A 193 1.51 30.93 -25.93
C ASP A 193 2.38 32.00 -25.20
N TYR A 194 1.92 32.57 -24.08
CA TYR A 194 2.63 33.61 -23.30
C TYR A 194 3.60 33.07 -22.24
N ARG A 195 4.52 32.18 -22.60
CA ARG A 195 5.42 31.50 -21.64
C ARG A 195 6.25 32.44 -20.76
N ASN A 196 6.71 33.58 -21.29
CA ASN A 196 7.54 34.54 -20.54
C ASN A 196 6.70 35.40 -19.57
N GLU A 197 5.47 35.75 -19.96
CA GLU A 197 4.50 36.42 -19.09
C GLU A 197 4.11 35.49 -17.93
N ALA A 198 4.02 34.18 -18.22
CA ALA A 198 3.69 33.13 -17.27
C ALA A 198 4.69 33.05 -16.12
N VAL A 199 5.98 33.02 -16.44
CA VAL A 199 7.05 32.96 -15.42
C VAL A 199 6.97 34.18 -14.50
N ARG A 200 6.79 35.38 -15.05
CA ARG A 200 6.70 36.62 -14.25
C ARG A 200 5.45 36.66 -13.37
N THR A 201 4.30 36.22 -13.88
CA THR A 201 3.05 36.20 -13.10
C THR A 201 3.09 35.14 -12.00
N LEU A 202 3.70 33.98 -12.26
CA LEU A 202 3.93 32.96 -11.24
C LEU A 202 4.91 33.43 -10.15
N GLU A 203 6.01 34.09 -10.53
CA GLU A 203 6.94 34.71 -9.58
C GLU A 203 6.24 35.75 -8.70
N ALA A 204 5.38 36.60 -9.29
CA ALA A 204 4.61 37.57 -8.52
C ALA A 204 3.59 36.91 -7.58
N LEU A 205 2.95 35.83 -8.01
CA LEU A 205 2.01 35.06 -7.20
C LEU A 205 2.70 34.39 -6.01
N VAL A 206 3.84 33.73 -6.23
CA VAL A 206 4.64 33.10 -5.17
C VAL A 206 5.04 34.14 -4.12
N ASN A 207 5.57 35.29 -4.57
CA ASN A 207 5.92 36.40 -3.67
C ASN A 207 4.72 36.99 -2.89
N HIS A 208 3.50 36.85 -3.42
CA HIS A 208 2.29 37.30 -2.75
C HIS A 208 1.80 36.28 -1.71
N LEU A 209 1.82 35.00 -2.06
CA LEU A 209 1.46 33.90 -1.16
C LEU A 209 2.40 33.82 0.05
N ASP A 210 3.70 34.01 -0.14
CA ASP A 210 4.69 34.10 0.94
C ASP A 210 4.42 35.22 1.96
N ARG A 211 3.55 36.19 1.61
CA ARG A 211 3.19 37.34 2.46
C ARG A 211 1.83 37.22 3.12
N LEU A 212 1.03 36.20 2.80
CA LEU A 212 -0.30 36.02 3.38
C LEU A 212 -0.24 35.27 4.72
N PRO A 213 -1.05 35.66 5.72
CA PRO A 213 -1.18 34.89 6.96
C PRO A 213 -1.95 33.58 6.71
N PRO A 214 -1.69 32.51 7.49
CA PRO A 214 -2.10 31.12 7.22
C PRO A 214 -3.59 30.86 7.55
N ASN A 215 -4.51 31.63 6.96
CA ASN A 215 -5.95 31.42 7.16
C ASN A 215 -6.72 31.57 5.84
N HIS A 216 -6.83 30.48 5.09
CA HIS A 216 -7.74 30.31 3.97
C HIS A 216 -8.69 29.14 4.23
N THR A 217 -10.00 29.42 4.12
CA THR A 217 -11.06 28.50 4.53
C THR A 217 -11.26 27.34 3.55
N PRO A 218 -11.63 26.13 4.03
CA PRO A 218 -11.79 24.90 3.22
C PRO A 218 -12.76 24.99 2.02
N GLU A 219 -13.71 25.93 2.04
CA GLU A 219 -14.69 26.11 0.96
C GLU A 219 -14.07 26.70 -0.32
N ALA A 220 -13.04 27.54 -0.21
CA ALA A 220 -12.36 28.15 -1.35
C ALA A 220 -11.60 27.10 -2.18
N ALA A 221 -10.89 26.18 -1.51
CA ALA A 221 -10.17 25.08 -2.14
C ALA A 221 -11.09 24.15 -2.94
N ARG A 222 -12.29 23.85 -2.41
CA ARG A 222 -13.27 22.98 -3.08
C ARG A 222 -13.90 23.59 -4.33
N LEU A 223 -13.99 24.92 -4.40
CA LEU A 223 -14.56 25.61 -5.56
C LEU A 223 -13.58 25.64 -6.74
N CYS A 224 -12.28 25.77 -6.47
CA CYS A 224 -11.23 25.80 -7.51
C CYS A 224 -10.88 24.42 -8.08
N ALA A 225 -11.24 23.32 -7.40
CA ALA A 225 -10.97 21.96 -7.83
C ALA A 225 -12.02 21.36 -8.80
N LYS A 226 -13.12 22.06 -9.07
CA LYS A 226 -14.17 21.68 -10.04
C LYS A 226 -13.98 22.38 -11.38
#